data_AF-A0A352Y0C8-F1
#
_entry.id   AF-A0A352Y0C8-F1
#
_cell.length_a   1.000
_cell.length_b   1.000
_cell.length_c   1.000
_cell.angle_alpha   90.00
_cell.angle_beta   90.00
_cell.angle_gamma   90.00
#
_symmetry.space_group_name_H-M   'P 1'
#
loop_
_entity.id
_entity.type
_entity.pdbx_description
1 polymer ?
#
loop_
_entity_poly.entity_id
_entity_poly.type
_entity_poly.pdbx_seq_one_letter_code
_entity_poly.pdbx_strand_id
1 'polypeptide(L)'
;GCSRGRGGSMHLFDRDRHFMGGYAIVGGQIPLATGAAFAIAYRGSQEVVACQMGDGTTNTGAFHESLNLAKIYHLPIVYFVVNNLYGMGLRVEQGSAVSELYRKACAYDMPSWRVDGNDVLAVRDAMRTAAKLAREKHEPSLIEAISFRFRGHSVVDPDRYRDKEEVQKGRENDPVAAFAARLMHAGMLDEKGTHEIEEQVQHEVEAAVAFAEESPYASVEEFMQHLEEYVYAPDEVEGKGEN
;
A
#
# COMPACT_ATOMS: atom_id res chain seq x y z
N GLY A 1 -16.07 -2.61 13.19
CA GLY A 1 -14.84 -2.33 12.42
C GLY A 1 -14.98 -1.06 11.59
N CYS A 2 -13.88 -0.44 11.15
CA CYS A 2 -13.87 0.87 10.46
C CYS A 2 -14.72 0.90 9.17
N SER A 3 -14.82 -0.23 8.47
CA SER A 3 -15.67 -0.39 7.26
C SER A 3 -17.09 -0.88 7.58
N ARG A 4 -17.53 -0.78 8.85
CA ARG A 4 -18.86 -1.18 9.35
C ARG A 4 -19.28 -2.62 8.99
N GLY A 5 -18.32 -3.54 8.92
CA GLY A 5 -18.59 -4.95 8.59
C GLY A 5 -18.89 -5.22 7.10
N ARG A 6 -18.70 -4.23 6.22
CA ARG A 6 -19.01 -4.34 4.79
C ARG A 6 -17.84 -4.81 3.92
N GLY A 7 -16.66 -4.95 4.53
CA GLY A 7 -15.48 -5.51 3.91
C GLY A 7 -15.08 -6.83 4.61
N GLY A 8 -14.42 -7.72 3.87
CA GLY A 8 -13.72 -8.86 4.49
C GLY A 8 -12.56 -8.41 5.40
N SER A 9 -11.91 -9.38 6.06
CA SER A 9 -10.92 -9.15 7.13
C SER A 9 -9.71 -8.27 6.77
N MET A 10 -9.45 -8.01 5.48
CA MET A 10 -8.34 -7.18 4.99
C MET A 10 -8.79 -5.83 4.37
N HIS A 11 -10.08 -5.52 4.41
CA HIS A 11 -10.68 -4.37 3.71
C HIS A 11 -10.98 -3.23 4.68
N LEU A 12 -9.92 -2.59 5.16
CA LEU A 12 -10.00 -1.41 6.02
C LEU A 12 -10.18 -0.15 5.17
N PHE A 13 -10.88 0.86 5.71
CA PHE A 13 -11.08 2.18 5.12
C PHE A 13 -11.24 3.19 6.26
N ASP A 14 -10.59 4.34 6.16
CA ASP A 14 -10.68 5.42 7.14
C ASP A 14 -10.47 6.77 6.43
N ARG A 15 -11.58 7.48 6.20
CA ARG A 15 -11.57 8.78 5.51
C ARG A 15 -10.78 9.83 6.29
N ASP A 16 -10.93 9.88 7.61
CA ASP A 16 -10.33 10.95 8.44
C ASP A 16 -8.81 10.79 8.52
N ARG A 17 -8.31 9.56 8.39
CA ARG A 17 -6.88 9.25 8.27
C ARG A 17 -6.38 9.25 6.83
N HIS A 18 -7.19 9.68 5.86
CA HIS A 18 -6.90 9.68 4.42
C HIS A 18 -6.48 8.28 3.90
N PHE A 19 -7.04 7.22 4.49
CA PHE A 19 -6.76 5.84 4.16
C PHE A 19 -7.90 5.22 3.35
N MET A 20 -7.76 5.24 2.03
CA MET A 20 -8.78 4.75 1.09
C MET A 20 -8.81 3.22 0.94
N GLY A 21 -7.91 2.50 1.60
CA GLY A 21 -8.17 1.12 1.97
C GLY A 21 -7.66 0.00 1.07
N GLY A 22 -8.09 -1.21 1.43
CA GLY A 22 -7.81 -2.46 0.72
C GLY A 22 -8.94 -2.83 -0.22
N TYR A 23 -8.61 -3.20 -1.45
CA TYR A 23 -9.56 -3.51 -2.52
C TYR A 23 -9.50 -5.00 -2.86
N ALA A 24 -10.66 -5.65 -3.01
CA ALA A 24 -10.73 -7.09 -3.29
C ALA A 24 -10.27 -7.44 -4.71
N ILE A 25 -10.47 -6.51 -5.65
CA ILE A 25 -10.01 -6.66 -7.03
C ILE A 25 -8.56 -6.21 -7.11
N VAL A 26 -7.67 -7.13 -7.50
CA VAL A 26 -6.26 -6.83 -7.73
C VAL A 26 -6.15 -5.72 -8.77
N GLY A 27 -5.58 -4.57 -8.38
CA GLY A 27 -5.42 -3.40 -9.25
C GLY A 27 -6.62 -2.46 -9.29
N GLY A 28 -7.74 -2.81 -8.63
CA GLY A 28 -8.94 -1.96 -8.58
C GLY A 28 -8.71 -0.61 -7.90
N GLN A 29 -7.70 -0.52 -7.04
CA GLN A 29 -7.32 0.73 -6.37
C GLN A 29 -6.61 1.73 -7.27
N ILE A 30 -5.97 1.28 -8.36
CA ILE A 30 -5.05 2.12 -9.13
C ILE A 30 -5.80 3.25 -9.86
N PRO A 31 -6.92 2.98 -10.57
CA PRO A 31 -7.70 4.05 -11.19
C PRO A 31 -8.30 5.01 -10.16
N LEU A 32 -8.71 4.49 -9.00
CA LEU A 32 -9.29 5.31 -7.91
C LEU A 32 -8.25 6.23 -7.28
N ALA A 33 -7.05 5.72 -7.00
CA ALA A 33 -5.92 6.52 -6.54
C ALA A 33 -5.53 7.60 -7.57
N THR A 34 -5.55 7.24 -8.86
CA THR A 34 -5.28 8.19 -9.96
C THR A 34 -6.36 9.28 -10.02
N GLY A 35 -7.63 8.92 -9.85
CA GLY A 35 -8.74 9.89 -9.74
C GLY A 35 -8.64 10.79 -8.52
N ALA A 36 -8.21 10.26 -7.37
CA ALA A 36 -7.96 11.07 -6.17
C ALA A 36 -6.81 12.08 -6.40
N ALA A 37 -5.75 11.66 -7.09
CA ALA A 37 -4.65 12.55 -7.46
C ALA A 37 -5.10 13.63 -8.47
N PHE A 38 -5.99 13.27 -9.41
CA PHE A 38 -6.64 14.24 -10.29
C PHE A 38 -7.45 15.26 -9.49
N ALA A 39 -8.25 14.83 -8.51
CA ALA A 39 -9.02 15.74 -7.67
C ALA A 39 -8.12 16.69 -6.85
N ILE A 40 -6.98 16.21 -6.34
CA ILE A 40 -5.99 17.04 -5.65
C ILE A 40 -5.40 18.09 -6.60
N ALA A 41 -4.97 17.68 -7.79
CA ALA A 41 -4.42 18.59 -8.81
C ALA A 41 -5.46 19.64 -9.24
N TYR A 42 -6.70 19.20 -9.49
CA TYR A 42 -7.81 20.05 -9.90
C TYR A 42 -8.15 21.12 -8.85
N ARG A 43 -8.04 20.78 -7.57
CA ARG A 43 -8.29 21.71 -6.45
C ARG A 43 -7.08 22.57 -6.08
N GLY A 44 -5.91 22.35 -6.72
CA GLY A 44 -4.67 23.05 -6.39
C GLY A 44 -4.14 22.74 -4.98
N SER A 45 -4.49 21.59 -4.41
CA SER A 45 -4.03 21.21 -3.08
C SER A 45 -2.59 20.69 -3.10
N GLN A 46 -1.92 20.74 -1.95
CA GLN A 46 -0.54 20.30 -1.77
C GLN A 46 -0.44 18.83 -1.38
N GLU A 47 -1.53 18.06 -1.37
CA GLU A 47 -1.53 16.64 -0.98
C GLU A 47 -0.86 15.76 -2.04
N VAL A 48 -0.48 14.53 -1.67
CA VAL A 48 0.10 13.53 -2.57
C VAL A 48 -0.58 12.20 -2.30
N VAL A 49 -0.94 11.49 -3.37
CA VAL A 49 -1.47 10.12 -3.28
C VAL A 49 -0.34 9.11 -3.30
N ALA A 50 -0.33 8.19 -2.33
CA ALA A 50 0.52 7.00 -2.36
C ALA A 50 -0.34 5.79 -2.72
N CYS A 51 -0.13 5.23 -3.91
CA CYS A 51 -0.86 4.06 -4.40
C CYS A 51 -0.01 2.81 -4.21
N GLN A 52 -0.24 2.07 -3.12
CA GLN A 52 0.48 0.83 -2.82
C GLN A 52 -0.13 -0.37 -3.55
N MET A 53 0.72 -1.26 -4.06
CA MET A 53 0.32 -2.49 -4.73
C MET A 53 1.39 -3.60 -4.64
N GLY A 54 1.01 -4.83 -4.97
CA GLY A 54 1.95 -5.94 -5.13
C GLY A 54 2.51 -6.05 -6.54
N ASP A 55 3.56 -6.85 -6.72
CA ASP A 55 4.23 -7.10 -8.01
C ASP A 55 3.27 -7.58 -9.10
N GLY A 56 2.46 -8.60 -8.84
CA GLY A 56 1.51 -9.16 -9.81
C GLY A 56 0.46 -8.15 -10.30
N THR A 57 0.17 -7.10 -9.52
CA THR A 57 -0.77 -6.04 -9.92
C THR A 57 -0.29 -5.25 -11.13
N THR A 58 1.03 -5.16 -11.32
CA THR A 58 1.65 -4.38 -12.42
C THR A 58 1.41 -4.98 -13.81
N ASN A 59 0.75 -6.13 -13.91
CA ASN A 59 0.37 -6.77 -15.18
C ASN A 59 -1.10 -6.51 -15.56
N THR A 60 -1.83 -5.72 -14.77
CA THR A 60 -3.23 -5.36 -15.08
C THR A 60 -3.29 -4.22 -16.09
N GLY A 61 -4.30 -4.19 -16.96
CA GLY A 61 -4.52 -3.06 -17.89
C GLY A 61 -4.69 -1.73 -17.16
N ALA A 62 -5.41 -1.75 -16.02
CA ALA A 62 -5.62 -0.59 -15.17
C ALA A 62 -4.32 0.06 -14.67
N PHE A 63 -3.26 -0.72 -14.44
CA PHE A 63 -1.93 -0.17 -14.11
C PHE A 63 -1.41 0.71 -15.26
N HIS A 64 -1.41 0.17 -16.48
CA HIS A 64 -0.88 0.85 -17.65
C HIS A 64 -1.69 2.11 -18.03
N GLU A 65 -3.01 2.02 -17.99
CA GLU A 65 -3.90 3.15 -18.25
C GLU A 65 -3.71 4.26 -17.20
N SER A 66 -3.61 3.88 -15.93
CA SER A 66 -3.44 4.84 -14.82
C SER A 66 -2.11 5.59 -14.89
N LEU A 67 -1.00 4.89 -15.15
CA LEU A 67 0.31 5.53 -15.27
C LEU A 67 0.35 6.53 -16.44
N ASN A 68 -0.27 6.17 -17.57
CA ASN A 68 -0.40 7.07 -18.70
C ASN A 68 -1.21 8.33 -18.35
N LEU A 69 -2.39 8.15 -17.74
CA LEU A 69 -3.24 9.27 -17.31
C LEU A 69 -2.54 10.17 -16.28
N ALA A 70 -1.84 9.57 -15.31
CA ALA A 70 -1.09 10.32 -14.31
C ALA A 70 -0.02 11.21 -14.93
N LYS A 71 0.71 10.71 -15.94
CA LYS A 71 1.73 11.48 -16.63
C LYS A 71 1.13 12.64 -17.41
N ILE A 72 0.14 12.38 -18.29
CA ILE A 72 -0.40 13.42 -19.18
C ILE A 72 -1.16 14.52 -18.42
N TYR A 73 -1.65 14.22 -17.22
CA TYR A 73 -2.35 15.19 -16.38
C TYR A 73 -1.47 15.76 -15.27
N HIS A 74 -0.19 15.41 -15.20
CA HIS A 74 0.74 15.91 -14.19
C HIS A 74 0.18 15.71 -12.77
N LEU A 75 -0.12 14.45 -12.43
CA LEU A 75 -0.81 14.14 -11.17
C LEU A 75 0.17 13.97 -9.99
N PRO A 76 -0.17 14.48 -8.78
CA PRO A 76 0.64 14.33 -7.58
C PRO A 76 0.46 12.92 -6.96
N ILE A 77 0.98 11.90 -7.63
CA ILE A 77 0.86 10.49 -7.24
C ILE A 77 2.20 9.75 -7.27
N VAL A 78 2.41 8.89 -6.27
CA VAL A 78 3.49 7.92 -6.22
C VAL A 78 2.87 6.52 -6.26
N TYR A 79 3.19 5.75 -7.30
CA TYR A 79 2.87 4.34 -7.38
C TYR A 79 3.97 3.55 -6.66
N PHE A 80 3.60 2.79 -5.63
CA PHE A 80 4.55 2.07 -4.78
C PHE A 80 4.31 0.56 -4.86
N VAL A 81 5.18 -0.13 -5.58
CA VAL A 81 5.13 -1.58 -5.77
C VAL A 81 5.94 -2.26 -4.68
N VAL A 82 5.27 -3.00 -3.80
CA VAL A 82 5.91 -3.96 -2.90
C VAL A 82 6.14 -5.23 -3.69
N ASN A 83 7.33 -5.39 -4.24
CA ASN A 83 7.71 -6.59 -4.96
C ASN A 83 8.24 -7.62 -3.97
N ASN A 84 7.40 -8.59 -3.60
CA ASN A 84 7.76 -9.68 -2.70
C ASN A 84 8.18 -10.96 -3.43
N LEU A 85 8.49 -10.82 -4.73
CA LEU A 85 8.88 -11.85 -5.70
C LEU A 85 7.73 -12.76 -6.18
N TYR A 86 6.53 -12.67 -5.61
CA TYR A 86 5.46 -13.64 -5.86
C TYR A 86 4.04 -13.02 -5.96
N GLY A 87 3.43 -13.15 -7.14
CA GLY A 87 2.00 -12.98 -7.34
C GLY A 87 1.25 -14.24 -6.96
N MET A 88 0.80 -14.33 -5.70
CA MET A 88 0.33 -15.58 -5.07
C MET A 88 1.41 -16.64 -5.13
N GLY A 89 1.39 -17.51 -6.15
CA GLY A 89 2.38 -18.56 -6.40
C GLY A 89 3.19 -18.44 -7.68
N LEU A 90 2.95 -17.41 -8.49
CA LEU A 90 3.70 -17.14 -9.71
C LEU A 90 4.87 -16.18 -9.42
N ARG A 91 6.10 -16.56 -9.77
CA ARG A 91 7.24 -15.67 -9.63
C ARG A 91 7.16 -14.48 -10.58
N VAL A 92 7.71 -13.34 -10.20
CA VAL A 92 7.70 -12.12 -11.02
C VAL A 92 8.29 -12.36 -12.42
N GLU A 93 9.39 -13.13 -12.52
CA GLU A 93 10.04 -13.43 -13.81
C GLU A 93 9.19 -14.32 -14.72
N GLN A 94 8.22 -15.04 -14.15
CA GLN A 94 7.28 -15.88 -14.89
C GLN A 94 5.99 -15.13 -15.24
N GLY A 95 5.60 -14.14 -14.43
CA GLY A 95 4.38 -13.36 -14.59
C GLY A 95 4.55 -12.06 -15.36
N SER A 96 5.78 -11.56 -15.55
CA SER A 96 6.02 -10.27 -16.21
C SER A 96 7.13 -10.34 -17.25
N ALA A 97 6.86 -9.79 -18.44
CA ALA A 97 7.85 -9.66 -19.50
C ALA A 97 8.99 -8.68 -19.14
N VAL A 98 8.70 -7.72 -18.26
CA VAL A 98 9.70 -6.84 -17.63
C VAL A 98 9.67 -7.14 -16.15
N SER A 99 10.59 -7.98 -15.69
CA SER A 99 10.64 -8.47 -14.29
C SER A 99 11.20 -7.43 -13.31
N GLU A 100 11.99 -6.48 -13.79
CA GLU A 100 12.40 -5.29 -13.04
C GLU A 100 11.29 -4.24 -13.15
N LEU A 101 10.31 -4.29 -12.25
CA LEU A 101 9.03 -3.61 -12.42
C LEU A 101 9.15 -2.09 -12.47
N TYR A 102 10.15 -1.51 -11.80
CA TYR A 102 10.42 -0.07 -11.89
C TYR A 102 10.64 0.40 -13.34
N ARG A 103 11.22 -0.45 -14.19
CA ARG A 103 11.50 -0.12 -15.60
C ARG A 103 10.23 0.09 -16.42
N LYS A 104 9.08 -0.46 -16.00
CA LYS A 104 7.80 -0.24 -16.70
C LYS A 104 7.41 1.24 -16.77
N ALA A 105 7.87 2.07 -15.82
CA ALA A 105 7.63 3.51 -15.84
C ALA A 105 8.24 4.23 -17.06
N CYS A 106 9.28 3.66 -17.69
CA CYS A 106 9.92 4.29 -18.85
C CYS A 106 8.98 4.41 -20.05
N ALA A 107 7.98 3.52 -20.17
CA ALA A 107 6.97 3.57 -21.23
C ALA A 107 6.08 4.82 -21.16
N TYR A 108 6.09 5.52 -20.02
CA TYR A 108 5.28 6.70 -19.74
C TYR A 108 6.13 7.95 -19.46
N ASP A 109 7.43 7.93 -19.78
CA ASP A 109 8.36 9.02 -19.45
C ASP A 109 8.31 9.41 -17.95
N MET A 110 8.10 8.42 -17.09
CA MET A 110 7.88 8.62 -15.66
C MET A 110 9.15 8.23 -14.87
N PRO A 111 9.63 9.07 -13.93
CA PRO A 111 10.76 8.73 -13.09
C PRO A 111 10.43 7.53 -12.20
N SER A 112 11.43 6.70 -11.97
CA SER A 112 11.28 5.50 -11.15
C SER A 112 12.55 5.09 -10.41
N TRP A 113 12.36 4.36 -9.32
CA TRP A 113 13.44 3.86 -8.49
C TRP A 113 13.17 2.42 -8.08
N ARG A 114 14.24 1.62 -8.04
CA ARG A 114 14.26 0.35 -7.30
C ARG A 114 15.01 0.55 -6.00
N VAL A 115 14.43 0.12 -4.90
CA VAL A 115 15.04 0.19 -3.57
C VAL A 115 15.04 -1.16 -2.88
N ASP A 116 15.96 -1.33 -1.94
CA ASP A 116 15.87 -2.40 -0.95
C ASP A 116 14.67 -2.12 -0.04
N GLY A 117 13.63 -2.94 -0.17
CA GLY A 117 12.41 -2.86 0.63
C GLY A 117 12.60 -3.31 2.07
N ASN A 118 13.73 -3.97 2.39
CA ASN A 118 14.07 -4.37 3.74
C ASN A 118 14.94 -3.31 4.47
N ASP A 119 15.40 -2.27 3.80
CA ASP A 119 16.01 -1.09 4.45
C ASP A 119 14.96 0.03 4.60
N VAL A 120 14.45 0.18 5.82
CA VAL A 120 13.45 1.21 6.16
C VAL A 120 13.90 2.64 5.84
N LEU A 121 15.22 2.93 5.92
CA LEU A 121 15.74 4.25 5.59
C LEU A 121 15.80 4.46 4.07
N ALA A 122 16.17 3.42 3.31
CA ALA A 122 16.15 3.48 1.85
C ALA A 122 14.72 3.70 1.32
N VAL A 123 13.74 2.97 1.86
CA VAL A 123 12.32 3.16 1.53
C VAL A 123 11.85 4.57 1.90
N ARG A 124 12.17 5.05 3.11
CA ARG A 124 11.83 6.40 3.57
C ARG A 124 12.39 7.47 2.64
N ASP A 125 13.67 7.36 2.26
CA ASP A 125 14.36 8.38 1.47
C ASP A 125 13.86 8.41 0.01
N ALA A 126 13.57 7.25 -0.58
CA ALA A 126 12.91 7.18 -1.88
C ALA A 126 11.48 7.75 -1.84
N MET A 127 10.68 7.38 -0.84
CA MET A 127 9.32 7.92 -0.71
C MET A 127 9.32 9.44 -0.47
N ARG A 128 10.26 9.97 0.33
CA ARG A 128 10.43 11.41 0.52
C ARG A 128 10.78 12.12 -0.79
N THR A 129 11.67 11.55 -1.58
CA THR A 129 12.07 12.10 -2.89
C THR A 129 10.89 12.11 -3.86
N ALA A 130 10.20 10.98 -3.99
CA ALA A 130 9.03 10.83 -4.86
C ALA A 130 7.86 11.73 -4.45
N ALA A 131 7.56 11.80 -3.14
CA ALA A 131 6.50 12.66 -2.63
C ALA A 131 6.82 14.15 -2.79
N LYS A 132 8.09 14.55 -2.63
CA LYS A 132 8.53 15.92 -2.94
C LYS A 132 8.34 16.24 -4.41
N LEU A 133 8.75 15.32 -5.29
CA LEU A 133 8.62 15.47 -6.74
C LEU A 133 7.15 15.60 -7.18
N ALA A 134 6.28 14.72 -6.68
CA ALA A 134 4.85 14.76 -6.93
C ALA A 134 4.21 16.08 -6.47
N ARG A 135 4.61 16.59 -5.30
CA ARG A 135 4.04 17.80 -4.69
C ARG A 135 4.51 19.09 -5.34
N GLU A 136 5.81 19.21 -5.60
CA GLU A 136 6.41 20.46 -6.07
C GLU A 136 6.37 20.60 -7.59
N LYS A 137 6.44 19.46 -8.31
CA LYS A 137 6.57 19.45 -9.76
C LYS A 137 5.40 18.78 -10.47
N HIS A 138 4.42 18.26 -9.72
CA HIS A 138 3.29 17.55 -10.32
C HIS A 138 3.76 16.39 -11.22
N GLU A 139 4.88 15.76 -10.84
CA GLU A 139 5.52 14.71 -11.60
C GLU A 139 5.25 13.36 -10.92
N PRO A 140 4.40 12.51 -11.52
CA PRO A 140 4.11 11.20 -10.96
C PRO A 140 5.36 10.31 -10.99
N SER A 141 5.40 9.28 -10.17
CA SER A 141 6.56 8.38 -10.13
C SER A 141 6.21 6.96 -9.71
N LEU A 142 7.13 6.02 -9.99
CA LEU A 142 7.03 4.61 -9.62
C LEU A 142 8.20 4.21 -8.71
N ILE A 143 7.92 3.62 -7.55
CA ILE A 143 8.93 2.97 -6.70
C ILE A 143 8.66 1.47 -6.71
N GLU A 144 9.71 0.68 -6.95
CA GLU A 144 9.73 -0.76 -6.69
C GLU A 144 10.58 -1.03 -5.44
N ALA A 145 9.93 -1.46 -4.36
CA ALA A 145 10.59 -1.91 -3.15
C ALA A 145 10.71 -3.44 -3.18
N ILE A 146 11.94 -3.94 -3.32
CA ILE A 146 12.23 -5.38 -3.33
C ILE A 146 12.22 -5.89 -1.89
N SER A 147 11.31 -6.80 -1.57
CA SER A 147 11.20 -7.42 -0.24
C SER A 147 10.88 -8.91 -0.39
N PHE A 148 10.50 -9.57 0.70
CA PHE A 148 10.23 -11.00 0.70
C PHE A 148 9.04 -11.35 1.60
N ARG A 149 8.13 -12.19 1.10
CA ARG A 149 6.94 -12.63 1.86
C ARG A 149 7.28 -13.87 2.70
N PHE A 150 7.37 -13.74 4.03
CA PHE A 150 7.80 -14.86 4.91
C PHE A 150 6.80 -16.02 5.03
N ARG A 151 5.51 -15.78 4.80
CA ARG A 151 4.44 -16.78 4.91
C ARG A 151 3.80 -17.03 3.54
N GLY A 152 2.95 -18.06 3.43
CA GLY A 152 2.12 -18.30 2.24
C GLY A 152 1.28 -17.07 1.88
N HIS A 153 0.65 -17.09 0.70
CA HIS A 153 -0.14 -15.96 0.20
C HIS A 153 -1.27 -15.55 1.16
N SER A 154 -1.86 -16.53 1.85
CA SER A 154 -2.90 -16.34 2.84
C SER A 154 -2.76 -17.36 3.97
N VAL A 155 -3.59 -17.24 5.01
CA VAL A 155 -3.62 -18.16 6.16
C VAL A 155 -3.88 -19.61 5.76
N VAL A 156 -4.55 -19.83 4.62
CA VAL A 156 -4.90 -21.16 4.11
C VAL A 156 -3.99 -21.65 2.99
N ASP A 157 -3.01 -20.84 2.55
CA ASP A 157 -2.08 -21.24 1.50
C ASP A 157 -1.00 -22.18 2.06
N PRO A 158 -0.92 -23.45 1.60
CA PRO A 158 0.07 -24.40 2.06
C PRO A 158 1.48 -24.14 1.55
N ASP A 159 1.68 -23.16 0.67
CA ASP A 159 3.00 -22.71 0.20
C ASP A 159 3.84 -23.81 -0.49
N ARG A 160 3.24 -24.49 -1.47
CA ARG A 160 3.85 -25.64 -2.15
C ARG A 160 4.74 -25.29 -3.36
N TYR A 161 4.90 -24.01 -3.66
CA TYR A 161 5.53 -23.52 -4.89
C TYR A 161 6.85 -22.78 -4.66
N ARG A 162 7.25 -22.56 -3.40
CA ARG A 162 8.50 -21.87 -3.05
C ARG A 162 9.52 -22.83 -2.49
N ASP A 163 10.77 -22.53 -2.78
CA ASP A 163 11.88 -23.26 -2.22
C ASP A 163 12.07 -22.92 -0.73
N LYS A 164 12.33 -23.94 0.09
CA LYS A 164 12.45 -23.74 1.54
C LYS A 164 13.72 -22.97 1.91
N GLU A 165 14.81 -23.13 1.17
CA GLU A 165 16.05 -22.40 1.42
C GLU A 165 15.88 -20.92 1.05
N GLU A 166 15.14 -20.62 -0.03
CA GLU A 166 14.79 -19.24 -0.37
C GLU A 166 13.97 -18.58 0.74
N VAL A 167 12.95 -19.26 1.27
CA VAL A 167 12.14 -18.74 2.38
C VAL A 167 12.99 -18.51 3.64
N GLN A 168 13.91 -19.42 3.94
CA GLN A 168 14.82 -19.29 5.07
C GLN A 168 15.76 -18.09 4.91
N LYS A 169 16.39 -17.92 3.74
CA LYS A 169 17.21 -16.75 3.42
C LYS A 169 16.41 -15.45 3.51
N GLY A 170 15.16 -15.46 3.06
CA GLY A 170 14.26 -14.32 3.22
C GLY A 170 14.09 -13.92 4.69
N ARG A 171 13.84 -14.90 5.56
CA ARG A 171 13.68 -14.69 7.02
C ARG A 171 14.94 -14.20 7.71
N GLU A 172 16.11 -14.66 7.27
CA GLU A 172 17.40 -14.18 7.79
C GLU A 172 17.63 -12.69 7.49
N ASN A 173 16.93 -12.14 6.49
CA ASN A 173 16.96 -10.73 6.12
C ASN A 173 15.72 -9.97 6.64
N ASP A 174 15.26 -10.27 7.85
CA ASP A 174 14.13 -9.58 8.48
C ASP A 174 14.44 -8.08 8.68
N PRO A 175 13.66 -7.16 8.08
CA PRO A 175 13.90 -5.72 8.20
C PRO A 175 13.77 -5.18 9.63
N VAL A 176 12.92 -5.78 10.47
CA VAL A 176 12.71 -5.35 11.86
C VAL A 176 13.95 -5.69 12.67
N ALA A 177 14.41 -6.94 12.60
CA ALA A 177 15.61 -7.38 13.31
C ALA A 177 16.87 -6.64 12.81
N ALA A 178 17.01 -6.47 11.50
CA ALA A 178 18.13 -5.75 10.90
C ALA A 178 18.18 -4.28 11.35
N PHE A 179 17.03 -3.60 11.38
CA PHE A 179 16.98 -2.20 11.80
C PHE A 179 17.19 -2.03 13.31
N ALA A 180 16.65 -2.92 14.14
CA ALA A 180 16.92 -2.93 15.58
C ALA A 180 18.42 -3.10 15.87
N ALA A 181 19.09 -4.04 15.20
CA ALA A 181 20.54 -4.23 15.33
C ALA A 181 21.33 -2.97 14.92
N ARG A 182 20.90 -2.27 13.86
CA ARG A 182 21.50 -1.01 13.44
C ARG A 182 21.34 0.10 14.48
N LEU A 183 20.17 0.21 15.12
CA LEU A 183 19.92 1.18 16.19
C LEU A 183 20.75 0.86 17.44
N MET A 184 20.89 -0.42 17.80
CA MET A 184 21.74 -0.86 18.90
C MET A 184 23.21 -0.54 18.64
N HIS A 185 23.70 -0.82 17.43
CA HIS A 185 25.07 -0.46 17.06
C HIS A 185 25.32 1.06 17.10
N ALA A 186 24.31 1.86 16.79
CA ALA A 186 24.37 3.32 16.88
C ALA A 186 24.21 3.87 18.31
N GLY A 187 23.98 3.02 19.32
CA GLY A 187 23.71 3.42 20.71
C GLY A 187 22.38 4.15 20.91
N MET A 188 21.44 3.99 19.97
CA MET A 188 20.11 4.61 20.01
C MET A 188 19.03 3.70 20.62
N LEU A 189 19.36 2.41 20.76
CA LEU A 189 18.49 1.37 21.33
C LEU A 189 19.37 0.42 22.14
N ASP A 190 18.84 -0.14 23.21
CA ASP A 190 19.47 -1.24 23.96
C ASP A 190 18.48 -2.40 24.10
N GLU A 191 18.93 -3.52 24.70
CA GLU A 191 18.09 -4.70 24.90
C GLU A 191 16.85 -4.38 25.75
N LYS A 192 17.02 -3.54 26.77
CA LYS A 192 15.93 -3.13 27.66
C LYS A 192 14.87 -2.33 26.89
N GLY A 193 15.27 -1.31 26.13
CA GLY A 193 14.37 -0.51 25.32
C GLY A 193 13.71 -1.31 24.20
N THR A 194 14.40 -2.30 23.65
CA THR A 194 13.79 -3.24 22.68
C THR A 194 12.65 -4.01 23.33
N HIS A 195 12.88 -4.57 24.52
CA HIS A 195 11.86 -5.31 25.26
C HIS A 195 10.68 -4.42 25.68
N GLU A 196 10.95 -3.18 26.13
CA GLU A 196 9.89 -2.21 26.47
C GLU A 196 8.99 -1.90 25.26
N ILE A 197 9.56 -1.76 24.06
CA ILE A 197 8.79 -1.57 22.82
C ILE A 197 7.94 -2.80 22.51
N GLU A 198 8.51 -4.02 22.64
CA GLU A 198 7.78 -5.27 22.40
C GLU A 198 6.59 -5.41 23.37
N GLU A 199 6.80 -5.16 24.66
CA GLU A 199 5.73 -5.20 25.67
C GLU A 199 4.64 -4.15 25.39
N GLN A 200 5.03 -2.94 25.01
CA GLN A 200 4.08 -1.88 24.66
C GLN A 200 3.22 -2.30 23.46
N VAL A 201 3.84 -2.79 22.38
CA VAL A 201 3.12 -3.23 21.18
C VAL A 201 2.20 -4.41 21.50
N GLN A 202 2.66 -5.36 22.32
CA GLN A 202 1.85 -6.49 22.74
C GLN A 202 0.59 -6.03 23.48
N HIS A 203 0.72 -5.10 24.43
CA HIS A 203 -0.43 -4.56 25.17
C HIS A 203 -1.39 -3.79 24.26
N GLU A 204 -0.87 -2.99 23.32
CA GLU A 204 -1.71 -2.27 22.33
C GLU A 204 -2.52 -3.25 21.45
N VAL A 205 -1.89 -4.34 21.00
CA VAL A 205 -2.56 -5.37 20.19
C VAL A 205 -3.60 -6.12 21.01
N GLU A 206 -3.29 -6.53 22.24
CA GLU A 206 -4.24 -7.21 23.13
C GLU A 206 -5.46 -6.34 23.42
N ALA A 207 -5.25 -5.06 23.71
CA ALA A 207 -6.34 -4.12 23.92
C ALA A 207 -7.21 -3.93 22.65
N ALA A 208 -6.60 -3.87 21.47
CA ALA A 208 -7.33 -3.78 20.21
C ALA A 208 -8.15 -5.05 19.89
N VAL A 209 -7.61 -6.23 20.22
CA VAL A 209 -8.33 -7.52 20.08
C VAL A 209 -9.50 -7.58 21.04
N ALA A 210 -9.29 -7.28 22.32
CA ALA A 210 -10.35 -7.28 23.33
C ALA A 210 -11.49 -6.31 22.93
N PHE A 211 -11.14 -5.08 22.52
CA PHE A 211 -12.12 -4.13 22.00
C PHE A 211 -12.90 -4.67 20.79
N ALA A 212 -12.23 -5.36 19.85
CA ALA A 212 -12.88 -5.94 18.68
C ALA A 212 -13.81 -7.10 19.03
N GLU A 213 -13.45 -7.94 20.00
CA GLU A 213 -14.26 -9.08 20.48
C GLU A 213 -15.47 -8.63 21.31
N GLU A 214 -15.32 -7.58 22.11
CA GLU A 214 -16.39 -6.99 22.92
C GLU A 214 -17.33 -6.09 22.10
N SER A 215 -16.89 -5.66 20.92
CA SER A 215 -17.69 -4.82 20.02
C SER A 215 -18.90 -5.58 19.48
N PRO A 216 -20.07 -4.92 19.35
CA PRO A 216 -21.23 -5.55 18.74
C PRO A 216 -20.98 -5.89 17.26
N TYR A 217 -21.57 -6.99 16.81
CA TYR A 217 -21.63 -7.30 15.39
C TYR A 217 -22.42 -6.23 14.63
N ALA A 218 -22.07 -6.04 13.36
CA ALA A 218 -22.81 -5.14 12.47
C ALA A 218 -24.26 -5.63 12.31
N SER A 219 -25.23 -4.73 12.47
CA SER A 219 -26.65 -5.05 12.30
C SER A 219 -27.00 -5.19 10.83
N VAL A 220 -27.69 -6.28 10.47
CA VAL A 220 -28.24 -6.46 9.11
C VAL A 220 -29.26 -5.37 8.80
N GLU A 221 -30.05 -4.95 9.79
CA GLU A 221 -31.05 -3.90 9.60
C GLU A 221 -30.38 -2.54 9.28
N GLU A 222 -29.36 -2.16 10.05
CA GLU A 222 -28.57 -0.96 9.79
C GLU A 222 -27.89 -1.05 8.42
N PHE A 223 -27.36 -2.22 8.06
CA PHE A 223 -26.77 -2.44 6.74
C PHE A 223 -27.77 -2.15 5.61
N MET A 224 -29.00 -2.67 5.70
CA MET A 224 -30.03 -2.52 4.67
C MET A 224 -30.55 -1.08 4.58
N GLN A 225 -30.71 -0.38 5.71
CA GLN A 225 -31.14 1.03 5.73
C GLN A 225 -30.15 1.96 5.01
N HIS A 226 -28.86 1.62 5.11
CA HIS A 226 -27.77 2.40 4.57
C HIS A 226 -27.15 1.77 3.32
N LEU A 227 -27.88 0.91 2.59
CA LEU A 227 -27.32 0.24 1.43
C LEU A 227 -26.99 1.23 0.31
N GLU A 228 -27.89 2.16 0.03
CA GLU A 228 -27.79 3.08 -1.11
C GLU A 228 -26.77 4.21 -0.87
N GLU A 229 -26.66 4.69 0.38
CA GLU A 229 -25.77 5.81 0.78
C GLU A 229 -24.29 5.56 0.46
N TYR A 230 -23.87 4.29 0.37
CA TYR A 230 -22.47 3.89 0.14
C TYR A 230 -22.25 3.27 -1.23
N VAL A 231 -23.30 3.17 -2.05
CA VAL A 231 -23.25 2.66 -3.42
C VAL A 231 -23.36 3.81 -4.42
N TYR A 232 -24.20 4.80 -4.12
CA TYR A 232 -24.44 5.94 -4.99
C TYR A 232 -23.78 7.20 -4.46
N ALA A 233 -23.32 8.05 -5.38
CA ALA A 233 -23.02 9.43 -5.01
C ALA A 233 -24.34 10.12 -4.63
N PRO A 234 -24.36 10.99 -3.61
CA PRO A 234 -25.55 11.78 -3.30
C PRO A 234 -25.93 12.64 -4.51
N ASP A 235 -27.23 12.78 -4.77
CA ASP A 235 -27.78 13.48 -5.95
C ASP A 235 -27.43 14.98 -6.00
N GLU A 236 -26.95 15.56 -4.89
CA GLU A 236 -26.58 16.97 -4.79
C GLU A 236 -25.11 17.14 -4.42
N VAL A 237 -24.28 17.38 -5.44
CA VAL A 237 -23.13 18.27 -5.27
C VAL A 237 -23.65 19.64 -5.71
N GLU A 238 -24.07 20.48 -4.78
CA GLU A 238 -24.24 21.93 -5.04
C GLU A 238 -22.86 22.50 -5.39
N GLY A 239 -22.46 22.31 -6.64
CA GLY A 239 -21.35 23.02 -7.22
C GLY A 239 -21.76 24.47 -7.32
N LYS A 240 -21.23 25.30 -6.39
CA LYS A 240 -20.95 26.69 -6.71
C LYS A 240 -19.92 26.70 -7.83
N GLY A 241 -20.41 26.56 -9.06
CA GLY A 241 -19.68 27.00 -10.24
C GLY A 241 -19.57 28.51 -10.16
N GLU A 242 -18.47 28.99 -9.60
CA GLU A 242 -17.97 30.32 -9.92
C GLU A 242 -17.02 30.18 -11.12
N ASN A 243 -17.26 31.03 -12.12
CA ASN A 243 -16.70 31.03 -13.47
C ASN A 243 -15.18 30.95 -13.56
#